data_AF-A0A846PX36-F1
#
_entry.id   AF-A0A846PX36-F1
#
_cell.length_a   1.000
_cell.length_b   1.000
_cell.length_c   1.000
_cell.angle_alpha   90.00
_cell.angle_beta   90.00
_cell.angle_gamma   90.00
#
_symmetry.space_group_name_H-M   'P 1'
#
loop_
_entity.id
_entity.type
_entity.pdbx_description
1 polymer ?
#
loop_
_entity_poly.entity_id
_entity_poly.type
_entity_poly.pdbx_seq_one_letter_code
_entity_poly.pdbx_strand_id
1 'polypeptide(L)'
;MYGLVTKLLVSRQLKFEKGKIIVLEEPVCMLPLVYVRTATNLAMAHHEKNKADKSLEEMYFESWTAGYEITKKMTKVYKLRKFEERYKVAMDIISLFGFGDYETMKFKGKKYAYFKVHENPFALKFHPTKKKMDIFLAGANAGGGTIVHEVLINCVELECTAINGSFCKFVNCNSEIFKEYIKRGEAYDLDWDYIVKKQIEYIKKDKERGGKIELPKESLK
;
A
#
# COMPACT_ATOMS: atom_id res chain seq x y z
N MET A 1 -1.30 -18.56 -10.11
CA MET A 1 -2.29 -17.50 -10.39
C MET A 1 -3.73 -18.02 -10.51
N TYR A 2 -4.08 -18.87 -11.50
CA TYR A 2 -5.46 -19.37 -11.70
C TYR A 2 -6.10 -20.06 -10.49
N GLY A 3 -5.32 -20.82 -9.71
CA GLY A 3 -5.84 -21.51 -8.53
C GLY A 3 -6.39 -20.59 -7.44
N LEU A 4 -5.86 -19.37 -7.29
CA LEU A 4 -6.35 -18.41 -6.29
C LEU A 4 -7.62 -17.69 -6.76
N VAL A 5 -7.68 -17.29 -8.03
CA VAL A 5 -8.90 -16.71 -8.63
C VAL A 5 -10.06 -17.70 -8.57
N THR A 6 -9.82 -18.96 -8.95
CA THR A 6 -10.84 -20.02 -8.84
C THR A 6 -11.26 -20.23 -7.38
N LYS A 7 -10.32 -20.22 -6.42
CA LYS A 7 -10.66 -20.28 -4.99
C LYS A 7 -11.53 -19.10 -4.57
N LEU A 8 -11.23 -17.87 -5.00
CA LEU A 8 -12.05 -16.70 -4.71
C LEU A 8 -13.47 -16.81 -5.29
N LEU A 9 -13.59 -17.29 -6.52
CA LEU A 9 -14.88 -17.50 -7.17
C LEU A 9 -15.71 -18.59 -6.47
N VAL A 10 -15.10 -19.76 -6.20
CA VAL A 10 -15.77 -20.89 -5.55
C VAL A 10 -16.17 -20.55 -4.11
N SER A 11 -15.33 -19.81 -3.38
CA SER A 11 -15.63 -19.33 -2.02
C SER A 11 -16.57 -18.12 -1.99
N ARG A 12 -17.06 -17.65 -3.15
CA ARG A 12 -17.91 -16.46 -3.32
C ARG A 12 -17.29 -15.17 -2.77
N GLN A 13 -15.97 -15.13 -2.69
CA GLN A 13 -15.20 -13.94 -2.31
C GLN A 13 -14.89 -13.03 -3.51
N LEU A 14 -15.09 -13.52 -4.73
CA LEU A 14 -15.22 -12.73 -5.94
C LEU A 14 -16.60 -13.02 -6.55
N LYS A 15 -17.43 -11.99 -6.71
CA LYS A 15 -18.77 -12.10 -7.32
C LYS A 15 -18.92 -11.08 -8.44
N PHE A 16 -19.58 -11.52 -9.52
CA PHE A 16 -20.05 -10.66 -10.59
C PHE A 16 -21.58 -10.64 -10.52
N GLU A 17 -22.12 -9.49 -10.15
CA GLU A 17 -23.57 -9.23 -10.12
C GLU A 17 -23.91 -8.18 -11.18
N LYS A 18 -25.20 -8.03 -11.52
CA LYS A 18 -25.62 -7.07 -12.55
C LYS A 18 -25.16 -5.65 -12.15
N GLY A 19 -24.19 -5.12 -12.89
CA GLY A 19 -23.62 -3.79 -12.66
C GLY A 19 -22.65 -3.68 -11.49
N LYS A 20 -22.19 -4.79 -10.88
CA LYS A 20 -21.30 -4.76 -9.71
C LYS A 20 -20.23 -5.87 -9.78
N ILE A 21 -19.02 -5.51 -9.38
CA ILE A 21 -17.96 -6.47 -9.06
C ILE A 21 -17.78 -6.40 -7.55
N ILE A 22 -17.83 -7.54 -6.86
CA ILE A 22 -17.69 -7.59 -5.41
C ILE A 22 -16.47 -8.46 -5.08
N VAL A 23 -15.51 -7.89 -4.38
CA VAL A 23 -14.32 -8.59 -3.87
C VAL A 23 -14.31 -8.50 -2.35
N LEU A 24 -14.24 -9.64 -1.67
CA LEU A 24 -14.27 -9.74 -0.20
C LEU A 24 -15.46 -8.95 0.38
N GLU A 25 -16.64 -9.06 -0.21
CA GLU A 25 -17.85 -8.31 0.15
C GLU A 25 -17.77 -6.78 -0.03
N GLU A 26 -16.72 -6.21 -0.64
CA GLU A 26 -16.68 -4.79 -1.04
C GLU A 26 -17.00 -4.63 -2.53
N PRO A 27 -17.83 -3.65 -2.92
CA PRO A 27 -17.95 -3.27 -4.31
C PRO A 27 -16.62 -2.68 -4.79
N VAL A 28 -16.13 -3.16 -5.91
CA VAL A 28 -14.93 -2.65 -6.58
C VAL A 28 -15.26 -2.27 -8.02
N CYS A 29 -14.44 -1.40 -8.59
CA CYS A 29 -14.48 -1.06 -10.00
C CYS A 29 -13.13 -1.32 -10.66
N MET A 30 -13.15 -1.63 -11.96
CA MET A 30 -11.94 -1.75 -12.76
C MET A 30 -11.68 -0.41 -13.43
N LEU A 31 -10.57 0.25 -13.07
CA LEU A 31 -10.13 1.49 -13.69
C LEU A 31 -8.86 1.24 -14.52
N PRO A 32 -8.78 1.75 -15.76
CA PRO A 32 -7.54 1.71 -16.52
C PRO A 32 -6.40 2.44 -15.79
N LEU A 33 -5.19 1.86 -15.80
CA LEU A 33 -4.01 2.45 -15.12
C LEU A 33 -3.65 3.86 -15.61
N VAL A 34 -4.09 4.25 -16.82
CA VAL A 34 -3.92 5.62 -17.32
C VAL A 34 -4.61 6.65 -16.44
N TYR A 35 -5.74 6.30 -15.81
CA TYR A 35 -6.43 7.18 -14.87
C TYR A 35 -5.57 7.46 -13.63
N VAL A 36 -5.06 6.39 -13.01
CA VAL A 36 -4.17 6.48 -11.84
C VAL A 36 -2.91 7.27 -12.19
N ARG A 37 -2.32 7.01 -13.37
CA ARG A 37 -1.15 7.75 -13.87
C ARG A 37 -1.42 9.25 -13.97
N THR A 38 -2.55 9.63 -14.55
CA THR A 38 -2.93 11.05 -14.70
C THR A 38 -3.10 11.71 -13.34
N ALA A 39 -3.78 11.05 -12.39
CA ALA A 39 -3.94 11.56 -11.03
C ALA A 39 -2.57 11.76 -10.35
N THR A 40 -1.65 10.79 -10.47
CA THR A 40 -0.29 10.89 -9.91
C THR A 40 0.49 12.05 -10.50
N ASN A 41 0.47 12.23 -11.82
CA ASN A 41 1.13 13.36 -12.47
C ASN A 41 0.58 14.71 -11.99
N LEU A 42 -0.74 14.83 -11.82
CA LEU A 42 -1.36 16.05 -11.32
C LEU A 42 -0.94 16.35 -9.87
N ALA A 43 -1.01 15.35 -8.99
CA ALA A 43 -0.60 15.50 -7.60
C ALA A 43 0.89 15.88 -7.48
N MET A 44 1.75 15.25 -8.28
CA MET A 44 3.18 15.59 -8.33
C MET A 44 3.40 17.02 -8.84
N ALA A 45 2.75 17.42 -9.92
CA ALA A 45 2.89 18.77 -10.47
C ALA A 45 2.45 19.85 -9.47
N HIS A 46 1.36 19.62 -8.73
CA HIS A 46 0.91 20.53 -7.68
C HIS A 46 1.93 20.62 -6.54
N HIS A 47 2.42 19.48 -6.06
CA HIS A 47 3.40 19.41 -4.98
C HIS A 47 4.75 20.05 -5.37
N GLU A 48 5.21 19.89 -6.61
CA GLU A 48 6.42 20.54 -7.13
C GLU A 48 6.27 22.06 -7.24
N LYS A 49 5.08 22.54 -7.60
CA LYS A 49 4.78 23.97 -7.72
C LYS A 49 4.59 24.63 -6.35
N ASN A 50 3.98 23.93 -5.40
CA ASN A 50 3.69 24.44 -4.07
C ASN A 50 3.75 23.31 -3.04
N LYS A 51 4.82 23.26 -2.23
CA LYS A 51 4.98 22.26 -1.17
C LYS A 51 3.94 22.36 -0.04
N ALA A 52 3.22 23.49 0.06
CA ALA A 52 2.08 23.60 0.97
C ALA A 52 0.82 22.88 0.44
N ASP A 53 0.76 22.59 -0.86
CA ASP A 53 -0.27 21.75 -1.46
C ASP A 53 -0.05 20.29 -1.04
N LYS A 54 -1.06 19.72 -0.38
CA LYS A 54 -1.01 18.37 0.18
C LYS A 54 -1.53 17.29 -0.77
N SER A 55 -1.69 17.58 -2.07
CA SER A 55 -2.26 16.62 -3.04
C SER A 55 -1.49 15.30 -3.10
N LEU A 56 -0.15 15.34 -2.98
CA LEU A 56 0.68 14.15 -3.04
C LEU A 56 0.64 13.34 -1.74
N GLU A 57 0.64 14.03 -0.60
CA GLU A 57 0.41 13.45 0.72
C GLU A 57 -0.99 12.83 0.84
N GLU A 58 -2.01 13.50 0.31
CA GLU A 58 -3.37 12.99 0.25
C GLU A 58 -3.45 11.76 -0.65
N MET A 59 -2.79 11.75 -1.81
CA MET A 59 -2.70 10.55 -2.64
C MET A 59 -2.08 9.38 -1.88
N TYR A 60 -0.97 9.59 -1.17
CA TYR A 60 -0.36 8.54 -0.35
C TYR A 60 -1.32 8.06 0.74
N PHE A 61 -1.97 8.99 1.47
CA PHE A 61 -2.88 8.68 2.56
C PHE A 61 -4.16 7.95 2.11
N GLU A 62 -4.77 8.35 1.00
CA GLU A 62 -5.96 7.69 0.44
C GLU A 62 -5.60 6.28 -0.08
N SER A 63 -4.42 6.14 -0.70
CA SER A 63 -3.91 4.82 -1.11
C SER A 63 -3.63 3.93 0.12
N TRP A 64 -3.08 4.51 1.18
CA TRP A 64 -2.90 3.84 2.46
C TRP A 64 -4.23 3.38 3.05
N THR A 65 -5.26 4.21 3.02
CA THR A 65 -6.61 3.85 3.48
C THR A 65 -7.17 2.67 2.68
N ALA A 66 -7.03 2.69 1.36
CA ALA A 66 -7.47 1.61 0.49
C ALA A 66 -6.77 0.28 0.83
N GLY A 67 -5.44 0.31 0.98
CA GLY A 67 -4.64 -0.85 1.38
C GLY A 67 -4.99 -1.38 2.78
N TYR A 68 -5.24 -0.47 3.72
CA TYR A 68 -5.67 -0.80 5.09
C TYR A 68 -7.01 -1.53 5.08
N GLU A 69 -8.03 -0.95 4.44
CA GLU A 69 -9.39 -1.50 4.46
C GLU A 69 -9.49 -2.86 3.77
N ILE A 70 -8.89 -3.01 2.58
CA ILE A 70 -8.95 -4.29 1.86
C ILE A 70 -8.24 -5.41 2.65
N THR A 71 -7.09 -5.11 3.24
CA THR A 71 -6.32 -6.07 4.03
C THR A 71 -7.05 -6.40 5.33
N LYS A 72 -7.64 -5.41 6.00
CA LYS A 72 -8.47 -5.62 7.19
C LYS A 72 -9.63 -6.55 6.89
N LYS A 73 -10.35 -6.31 5.80
CA LYS A 73 -11.48 -7.16 5.42
C LYS A 73 -11.05 -8.57 5.06
N MET A 74 -9.96 -8.71 4.31
CA MET A 74 -9.33 -9.99 4.01
C MET A 74 -8.99 -10.78 5.27
N THR A 75 -8.29 -10.17 6.24
CA THR A 75 -7.93 -10.84 7.50
C THR A 75 -9.16 -11.29 8.29
N LYS A 76 -10.24 -10.52 8.26
CA LYS A 76 -11.52 -10.87 8.89
C LYS A 76 -12.20 -12.05 8.18
N VAL A 77 -12.36 -11.98 6.85
CA VAL A 77 -13.03 -13.01 6.03
C VAL A 77 -12.31 -14.35 6.16
N TYR A 78 -10.99 -14.37 6.03
CA TYR A 78 -10.19 -15.59 6.11
C TYR A 78 -9.78 -15.98 7.53
N LYS A 79 -10.21 -15.22 8.55
CA LYS A 79 -9.91 -15.45 9.97
C LYS A 79 -8.40 -15.61 10.23
N LEU A 80 -7.57 -14.82 9.53
CA LEU A 80 -6.11 -14.90 9.59
C LEU A 80 -5.61 -14.34 10.92
N ARG A 81 -4.92 -15.16 11.71
CA ARG A 81 -4.45 -14.79 13.06
C ARG A 81 -2.95 -14.60 13.16
N LYS A 82 -2.17 -15.39 12.41
CA LYS A 82 -0.71 -15.33 12.48
C LYS A 82 -0.17 -14.30 11.50
N PHE A 83 0.93 -13.65 11.87
CA PHE A 83 1.59 -12.66 11.04
C PHE A 83 1.94 -13.23 9.65
N GLU A 84 2.54 -14.42 9.60
CA GLU A 84 3.01 -15.06 8.38
C GLU A 84 1.85 -15.42 7.44
N GLU A 85 0.72 -15.86 8.02
CA GLU A 85 -0.51 -16.15 7.28
C GLU A 85 -1.10 -14.88 6.67
N ARG A 86 -1.22 -13.81 7.48
CA ARG A 86 -1.69 -12.51 7.01
C ARG A 86 -0.82 -11.98 5.89
N TYR A 87 0.50 -12.04 6.07
CA TYR A 87 1.46 -11.55 5.11
C TYR A 87 1.37 -12.31 3.77
N LYS A 88 1.44 -13.64 3.81
CA LYS A 88 1.40 -14.47 2.59
C LYS A 88 0.12 -14.26 1.81
N VAL A 89 -1.03 -14.31 2.49
CA VAL A 89 -2.34 -14.14 1.84
C VAL A 89 -2.51 -12.71 1.29
N ALA A 90 -2.01 -11.69 2.00
CA ALA A 90 -2.03 -10.31 1.51
C ALA A 90 -1.26 -10.18 0.19
N MET A 91 -0.04 -10.70 0.14
CA MET A 91 0.83 -10.61 -1.04
C MET A 91 0.24 -11.37 -2.23
N ASP A 92 -0.31 -12.57 -1.97
CA ASP A 92 -1.00 -13.39 -2.98
C ASP A 92 -2.21 -12.65 -3.57
N ILE A 93 -3.03 -11.99 -2.74
CA ILE A 93 -4.22 -11.25 -3.18
C ILE A 93 -3.84 -9.95 -3.89
N ILE A 94 -2.86 -9.19 -3.39
CA ILE A 94 -2.44 -7.93 -4.01
C ILE A 94 -1.84 -8.17 -5.40
N SER A 95 -1.10 -9.27 -5.58
CA SER A 95 -0.61 -9.68 -6.91
C SER A 95 -1.75 -9.92 -7.90
N LEU A 96 -2.93 -10.39 -7.43
CA LEU A 96 -4.11 -10.52 -8.29
C LEU A 96 -4.77 -9.20 -8.67
N PHE A 97 -4.52 -8.11 -7.93
CA PHE A 97 -5.05 -6.79 -8.29
C PHE A 97 -4.29 -6.15 -9.47
N GLY A 98 -3.27 -6.83 -10.01
CA GLY A 98 -2.65 -6.43 -11.26
C GLY A 98 -1.59 -5.33 -11.12
N PHE A 99 -0.96 -5.23 -9.94
CA PHE A 99 0.15 -4.29 -9.69
C PHE A 99 1.54 -4.90 -9.90
N GLY A 100 1.61 -6.13 -10.40
CA GLY A 100 2.86 -6.86 -10.69
C GLY A 100 3.01 -8.12 -9.86
N ASP A 101 4.12 -8.81 -10.04
CA ASP A 101 4.44 -10.05 -9.32
C ASP A 101 5.26 -9.76 -8.07
N TYR A 102 4.73 -10.11 -6.90
CA TYR A 102 5.35 -9.78 -5.62
C TYR A 102 6.29 -10.89 -5.15
N GLU A 103 7.58 -10.58 -5.05
CA GLU A 103 8.61 -11.46 -4.48
C GLU A 103 8.95 -11.01 -3.05
N THR A 104 8.67 -11.86 -2.07
CA THR A 104 9.06 -11.60 -0.67
C THR A 104 10.55 -11.90 -0.48
N MET A 105 11.32 -10.93 0.02
CA MET A 105 12.74 -11.12 0.29
C MET A 105 12.99 -11.52 1.75
N LYS A 106 12.50 -10.70 2.70
CA LYS A 106 12.63 -10.95 4.14
C LYS A 106 11.62 -10.13 4.92
N PHE A 107 11.16 -10.64 6.07
CA PHE A 107 10.26 -9.90 6.94
C PHE A 107 10.52 -10.20 8.41
N LYS A 108 10.04 -9.31 9.28
CA LYS A 108 9.97 -9.48 10.71
C LYS A 108 8.72 -8.79 11.24
N GLY A 109 7.84 -9.56 11.87
CA GLY A 109 6.58 -9.07 12.44
C GLY A 109 6.79 -7.82 13.30
N LYS A 110 5.85 -6.87 13.22
CA LYS A 110 5.90 -5.54 13.87
C LYS A 110 7.11 -4.65 13.52
N LYS A 111 8.03 -5.09 12.66
CA LYS A 111 9.24 -4.32 12.31
C LYS A 111 9.30 -3.95 10.84
N TYR A 112 9.43 -4.94 9.95
CA TYR A 112 9.64 -4.66 8.53
C TYR A 112 9.24 -5.81 7.60
N ALA A 113 9.04 -5.52 6.33
CA ALA A 113 9.01 -6.47 5.23
C ALA A 113 9.66 -5.86 3.98
N TYR A 114 10.63 -6.56 3.41
CA TYR A 114 11.28 -6.24 2.14
C TYR A 114 10.72 -7.14 1.05
N PHE A 115 10.36 -6.53 -0.06
CA PHE A 115 9.80 -7.24 -1.21
C PHE A 115 10.14 -6.53 -2.51
N LYS A 116 10.08 -7.28 -3.61
CA LYS A 116 10.13 -6.74 -4.96
C LYS A 116 8.77 -6.87 -5.60
N VAL A 117 8.46 -5.95 -6.50
CA VAL A 117 7.34 -6.03 -7.43
C VAL A 117 7.93 -6.03 -8.83
N HIS A 118 7.94 -7.19 -9.47
CA HIS A 118 8.45 -7.35 -10.83
C HIS A 118 7.43 -6.84 -11.84
N GLU A 119 7.94 -6.17 -12.88
CA GLU A 119 7.17 -5.68 -14.02
C GLU A 119 5.93 -4.87 -13.61
N ASN A 120 6.07 -4.06 -12.56
CA ASN A 120 4.97 -3.26 -12.03
C ASN A 120 4.34 -2.41 -13.15
N PRO A 121 3.12 -2.76 -13.61
CA PRO A 121 2.54 -2.19 -14.82
C PRO A 121 2.12 -0.74 -14.60
N PHE A 122 1.94 -0.29 -13.36
CA PHE A 122 1.67 1.09 -13.03
C PHE A 122 2.94 1.93 -13.13
N ALA A 123 4.02 1.55 -12.44
CA ALA A 123 5.30 2.25 -12.48
C ALA A 123 5.90 2.28 -13.90
N LEU A 124 5.71 1.21 -14.70
CA LEU A 124 6.12 1.15 -16.11
C LEU A 124 5.49 2.25 -16.98
N LYS A 125 4.31 2.78 -16.62
CA LYS A 125 3.68 3.87 -17.39
C LYS A 125 4.43 5.20 -17.33
N PHE A 126 5.40 5.32 -16.43
CA PHE A 126 6.27 6.48 -16.28
C PHE A 126 7.70 6.21 -16.78
N HIS A 127 8.00 4.99 -17.24
CA HIS A 127 9.33 4.66 -17.73
C HIS A 127 9.57 5.26 -19.14
N PRO A 128 10.76 5.84 -19.40
CA PRO A 128 11.84 6.13 -18.46
C PRO A 128 11.65 7.44 -17.70
N THR A 129 12.03 7.46 -16.42
CA THR A 129 12.09 8.68 -15.59
C THR A 129 13.31 8.66 -14.66
N LYS A 130 13.61 9.81 -14.04
CA LYS A 130 14.66 9.96 -13.03
C LYS A 130 14.14 9.90 -11.59
N LYS A 131 12.82 9.84 -11.40
CA LYS A 131 12.16 9.90 -10.09
C LYS A 131 11.42 8.61 -9.79
N LYS A 132 11.31 8.30 -8.50
CA LYS A 132 10.39 7.29 -7.97
C LYS A 132 8.96 7.79 -8.17
N MET A 133 8.13 6.98 -8.83
CA MET A 133 6.77 7.40 -9.24
C MET A 133 5.67 6.62 -8.51
N ASP A 134 6.03 5.56 -7.79
CA ASP A 134 5.05 4.62 -7.29
C ASP A 134 4.52 4.94 -5.89
N ILE A 135 4.06 6.19 -5.73
CA ILE A 135 3.53 6.72 -4.47
C ILE A 135 2.20 6.05 -4.12
N PHE A 136 1.39 5.76 -5.13
CA PHE A 136 0.13 5.05 -4.96
C PHE A 136 0.34 3.65 -4.36
N LEU A 137 1.20 2.82 -4.97
CA LEU A 137 1.42 1.48 -4.46
C LEU A 137 2.20 1.50 -3.14
N ALA A 138 3.11 2.45 -2.93
CA ALA A 138 3.77 2.65 -1.64
C ALA A 138 2.75 2.92 -0.52
N GLY A 139 1.79 3.83 -0.75
CA GLY A 139 0.70 4.09 0.18
C GLY A 139 -0.12 2.82 0.46
N ALA A 140 -0.61 2.14 -0.58
CA ALA A 140 -1.40 0.92 -0.45
C ALA A 140 -0.65 -0.21 0.29
N ASN A 141 0.63 -0.43 -0.03
CA ASN A 141 1.47 -1.41 0.64
C ASN A 141 1.68 -1.05 2.12
N ALA A 142 1.85 0.23 2.46
CA ALA A 142 1.96 0.69 3.85
C ALA A 142 0.65 0.47 4.64
N GLY A 143 -0.49 0.74 4.01
CA GLY A 143 -1.82 0.51 4.58
C GLY A 143 -2.06 -0.95 4.91
N GLY A 144 -1.85 -1.83 3.93
CA GLY A 144 -1.95 -3.28 4.15
C GLY A 144 -0.91 -3.78 5.14
N GLY A 145 0.32 -3.25 5.07
CA GLY A 145 1.38 -3.51 6.03
C GLY A 145 0.96 -3.20 7.46
N THR A 146 0.21 -2.12 7.69
CA THR A 146 -0.28 -1.76 9.03
C THR A 146 -1.18 -2.84 9.61
N ILE A 147 -2.08 -3.41 8.81
CA ILE A 147 -2.93 -4.52 9.25
C ILE A 147 -2.11 -5.80 9.49
N VAL A 148 -1.20 -6.13 8.58
CA VAL A 148 -0.41 -7.36 8.66
C VAL A 148 0.50 -7.36 9.88
N HIS A 149 1.20 -6.24 10.10
CA HIS A 149 2.15 -6.05 11.20
C HIS A 149 1.47 -5.65 12.52
N GLU A 150 0.19 -5.27 12.53
CA GLU A 150 -0.56 -4.79 13.71
C GLU A 150 0.08 -3.58 14.41
N VAL A 151 0.88 -2.80 13.69
CA VAL A 151 1.50 -1.54 14.11
C VAL A 151 1.44 -0.57 12.93
N LEU A 152 1.53 0.74 13.16
CA LEU A 152 1.63 1.69 12.05
C LEU A 152 2.88 1.41 11.19
N ILE A 153 2.65 1.17 9.90
CA ILE A 153 3.68 0.92 8.89
C ILE A 153 3.65 2.02 7.84
N ASN A 154 4.84 2.44 7.40
CA ASN A 154 5.05 3.24 6.20
C ASN A 154 5.92 2.50 5.19
N CYS A 155 5.89 2.95 3.94
CA CYS A 155 6.59 2.30 2.83
C CYS A 155 7.64 3.23 2.25
N VAL A 156 8.82 2.66 1.97
CA VAL A 156 9.87 3.31 1.19
C VAL A 156 10.08 2.51 -0.08
N GLU A 157 9.96 3.17 -1.24
CA GLU A 157 10.44 2.62 -2.51
C GLU A 157 11.95 2.84 -2.58
N LEU A 158 12.74 1.78 -2.58
CA LEU A 158 14.21 1.82 -2.65
C LEU A 158 14.68 1.89 -4.11
N GLU A 159 14.04 1.12 -4.98
CA GLU A 159 14.31 1.05 -6.42
C GLU A 159 12.97 1.08 -7.16
N CYS A 160 12.89 1.68 -8.34
CA CYS A 160 11.64 1.91 -9.05
C CYS A 160 11.70 1.43 -10.50
N THR A 161 10.68 0.69 -10.93
CA THR A 161 10.51 0.23 -12.32
C THR A 161 10.43 1.41 -13.30
N ALA A 162 9.90 2.56 -12.85
CA ALA A 162 9.87 3.76 -13.68
C ALA A 162 11.29 4.24 -14.06
N ILE A 163 12.29 3.96 -13.23
CA ILE A 163 13.70 4.31 -13.46
C ILE A 163 14.41 3.18 -14.21
N ASN A 164 14.32 1.94 -13.71
CA ASN A 164 15.15 0.81 -14.18
C ASN A 164 14.46 -0.10 -15.22
N GLY A 165 13.16 0.08 -15.48
CA GLY A 165 12.38 -0.70 -16.45
C GLY A 165 12.09 -2.16 -16.07
N SER A 166 12.44 -2.61 -14.87
CA SER A 166 12.36 -4.03 -14.48
C SER A 166 11.55 -4.29 -13.21
N PHE A 167 11.93 -3.69 -12.08
CA PHE A 167 11.28 -3.96 -10.80
C PHE A 167 11.29 -2.75 -9.87
N CYS A 168 10.30 -2.72 -8.98
CA CYS A 168 10.32 -1.87 -7.81
C CYS A 168 10.77 -2.70 -6.59
N LYS A 169 11.61 -2.13 -5.73
CA LYS A 169 12.00 -2.72 -4.45
C LYS A 169 11.46 -1.86 -3.34
N PHE A 170 10.72 -2.46 -2.42
CA PHE A 170 10.10 -1.73 -1.32
C PHE A 170 10.55 -2.26 0.03
N VAL A 171 10.45 -1.39 1.03
CA VAL A 171 10.45 -1.77 2.44
C VAL A 171 9.24 -1.16 3.12
N ASN A 172 8.39 -2.02 3.64
CA ASN A 172 7.39 -1.66 4.63
C ASN A 172 8.05 -1.71 6.00
N CYS A 173 7.99 -0.65 6.80
CA CYS A 173 8.62 -0.64 8.12
C CYS A 173 7.86 0.22 9.14
N ASN A 174 8.09 -0.07 10.41
CA ASN A 174 7.52 0.69 11.52
C ASN A 174 8.14 2.09 11.61
N SER A 175 7.52 2.98 12.39
CA SER A 175 7.96 4.37 12.55
C SER A 175 9.43 4.53 12.93
N GLU A 176 9.96 3.69 13.83
CA GLU A 176 11.36 3.73 14.28
C GLU A 176 12.32 3.53 13.09
N ILE A 177 12.13 2.47 12.31
CA ILE A 177 12.96 2.18 11.14
C ILE A 177 12.72 3.22 10.03
N PHE A 178 11.49 3.67 9.86
CA PHE A 178 11.11 4.63 8.83
C PHE A 178 11.80 5.99 9.01
N LYS A 179 11.96 6.47 10.26
CA LYS A 179 12.74 7.69 10.57
C LYS A 179 14.16 7.63 9.99
N GLU A 180 14.81 6.48 10.04
CA GLU A 180 16.17 6.31 9.51
C GLU A 180 16.22 6.36 7.98
N TYR A 181 15.13 6.02 7.29
CA TYR A 181 15.02 6.22 5.84
C TYR A 181 14.76 7.68 5.47
N ILE A 182 13.97 8.40 6.26
CA ILE A 182 13.77 9.85 6.09
C ILE A 182 15.10 10.59 6.25
N LYS A 183 15.85 10.32 7.33
CA LYS A 183 17.16 10.95 7.59
C LYS A 183 18.17 10.74 6.45
N ARG A 184 18.10 9.58 5.78
CA ARG A 184 18.95 9.24 4.62
C ARG A 184 18.46 9.83 3.29
N GLY A 185 17.31 10.51 3.27
CA GLY A 185 16.71 11.03 2.04
C GLY A 185 16.22 9.93 1.10
N GLU A 186 15.97 8.72 1.62
CA GLU A 186 15.54 7.57 0.82
C GLU A 186 14.02 7.49 0.66
N ALA A 187 13.28 8.08 1.62
CA ALA A 187 11.83 8.21 1.57
C ALA A 187 11.38 9.24 0.52
N TYR A 188 10.11 9.18 0.13
CA TYR A 188 9.52 10.25 -0.68
C TYR A 188 9.58 11.59 0.06
N ASP A 189 9.79 12.66 -0.69
CA ASP A 189 9.74 14.04 -0.20
C ASP A 189 8.27 14.43 0.03
N LEU A 190 7.76 14.07 1.21
CA LEU A 190 6.38 14.28 1.65
C LEU A 190 6.38 14.86 3.06
N ASP A 191 5.33 15.59 3.41
CA ASP A 191 5.06 15.96 4.80
C ASP A 191 4.60 14.73 5.61
N TRP A 192 5.58 13.99 6.12
CA TRP A 192 5.35 12.75 6.87
C TRP A 192 4.64 12.97 8.21
N ASP A 193 4.78 14.14 8.83
CA ASP A 193 4.05 14.47 10.05
C ASP A 193 2.56 14.64 9.78
N TYR A 194 2.21 15.31 8.69
CA TYR A 194 0.84 15.43 8.21
C TYR A 194 0.23 14.04 7.93
N ILE A 195 0.93 13.20 7.16
CA ILE A 195 0.47 11.85 6.81
C ILE A 195 0.26 11.00 8.07
N VAL A 196 1.26 10.94 8.97
CA VAL A 196 1.17 10.12 10.18
C VAL A 196 0.08 10.61 11.11
N LYS A 197 -0.15 11.92 11.22
CA LYS A 197 -1.27 12.45 12.00
C LYS A 197 -2.60 11.89 11.48
N LYS A 198 -2.85 11.94 10.16
CA LYS A 198 -4.07 11.40 9.55
C LYS A 198 -4.19 9.88 9.75
N GLN A 199 -3.11 9.13 9.58
CA GLN A 199 -3.10 7.67 9.83
C GLN A 199 -3.46 7.35 11.28
N ILE A 200 -2.90 8.08 12.25
CA ILE A 200 -3.22 7.90 13.67
C ILE A 200 -4.68 8.23 13.95
N GLU A 201 -5.20 9.33 13.42
CA GLU A 201 -6.62 9.70 13.55
C GLU A 201 -7.54 8.64 12.94
N TYR A 202 -7.17 8.08 11.79
CA TYR A 202 -7.90 6.98 11.16
C TYR A 202 -7.92 5.73 12.05
N ILE A 203 -6.75 5.30 12.54
CA ILE A 203 -6.62 4.12 13.41
C ILE A 203 -7.39 4.32 14.73
N LYS A 204 -7.41 5.53 15.29
CA LYS A 204 -8.21 5.84 16.50
C LYS A 204 -9.69 5.61 16.26
N LYS A 205 -10.24 6.14 15.16
CA LYS A 205 -11.63 5.91 14.75
C LYS A 205 -11.90 4.43 14.49
N ASP A 206 -10.90 3.69 14.00
CA ASP A 206 -11.02 2.26 13.79
C ASP A 206 -11.06 1.45 15.09
N LYS A 207 -10.29 1.86 16.10
CA LYS A 207 -10.30 1.25 17.45
C LYS A 207 -11.64 1.40 18.14
N GLU A 208 -12.30 2.54 17.99
CA GLU A 208 -13.66 2.75 18.48
C GLU A 208 -14.67 1.75 17.88
N ARG A 209 -14.35 1.20 16.70
CA ARG A 209 -15.11 0.16 16.00
C ARG A 209 -14.58 -1.26 16.24
N GLY A 210 -13.67 -1.45 17.20
CA GLY A 210 -13.10 -2.74 17.59
C GLY A 210 -11.78 -3.13 16.90
N GLY A 211 -11.09 -2.19 16.22
CA GLY A 211 -9.75 -2.40 15.66
C GLY A 211 -8.68 -2.67 16.74
N LYS A 212 -7.60 -3.40 16.37
CA LYS A 212 -6.56 -3.88 17.30
C LYS A 212 -5.14 -3.32 17.04
N ILE A 213 -4.99 -2.36 16.15
CA ILE A 213 -3.68 -1.86 15.70
C ILE A 213 -2.95 -1.10 16.82
N GLU A 214 -1.69 -1.41 17.08
CA GLU A 214 -0.86 -0.65 18.01
C GLU A 214 -0.49 0.71 17.42
N LEU A 215 -0.74 1.79 18.17
CA LEU A 215 -0.34 3.14 17.77
C LEU A 215 1.16 3.34 18.10
N PRO A 216 1.88 4.14 17.30
CA PRO A 216 3.26 4.48 17.62
C PRO A 216 3.34 5.18 18.99
N LYS A 217 4.39 4.87 19.76
CA LYS A 217 4.64 5.48 21.07
C LYS A 217 5.19 6.91 20.98
N GLU A 218 5.75 7.28 19.83
CA GLU A 218 6.46 8.55 19.61
C GLU A 218 6.08 9.15 18.25
N SER A 219 6.17 10.48 18.12
CA SER A 219 5.99 11.21 16.86
C SER A 219 7.06 10.83 15.82
N LEU A 220 6.85 11.16 14.54
CA LEU A 220 7.89 10.99 13.51
C LEU A 220 9.01 12.04 13.57
N LYS A 221 8.79 13.16 14.27
CA LYS A 221 9.83 14.12 14.63
C LYS A 221 10.87 13.53 15.59
#